data_AF-A0A521YEV2-F1
#
_entry.id   AF-A0A521YEV2-F1
#
_cell.length_a   1.000
_cell.length_b   1.000
_cell.length_c   1.000
_cell.angle_alpha   90.00
_cell.angle_beta   90.00
_cell.angle_gamma   90.00
#
_symmetry.space_group_name_H-M   'P 1'
#
loop_
_entity.id
_entity.type
_entity.pdbx_description
1 polymer ?
#
loop_
_entity_poly.entity_id
_entity_poly.type
_entity_poly.pdbx_seq_one_letter_code
_entity_poly.pdbx_strand_id
1 'polypeptide(L)' 'MSDDHAETEVLDRTLIDIQQVLSLTYWSRRFGLSERELKDAVEAVGPEVGAVGRYVQQMA' A
#
# COMPACT_ATOMS: atom_id res chain seq x y z
N MET A 1 -11.05 -8.04 -24.84
CA MET A 1 -11.12 -8.77 -23.56
C MET A 1 -9.71 -9.18 -23.19
N SER A 2 -9.02 -8.39 -22.35
CA SER A 2 -7.82 -8.78 -21.57
C SER A 2 -7.48 -7.63 -20.63
N ASP A 3 -8.32 -7.45 -19.61
CA ASP A 3 -8.17 -6.45 -18.53
C ASP A 3 -7.53 -7.07 -17.26
N ASP A 4 -6.78 -8.17 -17.40
CA ASP A 4 -6.14 -8.88 -16.27
C ASP A 4 -4.71 -8.37 -15.95
N HIS A 5 -4.22 -7.35 -16.65
CA HIS A 5 -2.88 -6.82 -16.40
C HIS A 5 -2.82 -5.88 -15.18
N ALA A 6 -3.95 -5.28 -14.78
CA ALA A 6 -3.97 -4.30 -13.69
C ALA A 6 -3.67 -4.94 -12.32
N GLU A 7 -4.12 -6.17 -12.05
CA GLU A 7 -3.85 -6.83 -10.77
C GLU A 7 -2.37 -7.25 -10.65
N THR A 8 -1.77 -7.72 -11.75
CA THR A 8 -0.35 -8.13 -11.77
C THR A 8 0.57 -6.92 -11.63
N GLU A 9 0.26 -5.81 -12.31
CA GLU A 9 1.08 -4.60 -12.28
C GLU A 9 1.00 -3.85 -10.93
N VAL A 10 -0.03 -4.10 -10.10
CA VAL A 10 -0.11 -3.61 -8.72
C VAL A 10 0.66 -4.51 -7.76
N LEU A 11 0.72 -5.83 -8.02
CA LEU A 11 1.49 -6.80 -7.23
C LEU A 11 3.01 -6.61 -7.35
N ASP A 12 3.51 -6.17 -8.51
CA ASP A 12 4.93 -5.80 -8.70
C ASP A 12 5.29 -4.40 -8.18
N ARG A 13 4.31 -3.63 -7.66
CA ARG A 13 4.61 -2.32 -7.06
C ARG A 13 5.26 -2.51 -5.69
N THR A 14 6.51 -2.11 -5.62
CA THR A 14 7.26 -1.96 -4.37
C THR A 14 6.90 -0.68 -3.61
N LEU A 15 6.11 0.21 -4.23
CA LEU A 15 5.74 1.52 -3.70
C LEU A 15 4.23 1.71 -3.58
N ILE A 16 3.81 2.37 -2.51
CA ILE A 16 2.45 2.80 -2.20
C ILE A 16 2.29 4.23 -2.72
N ASP A 17 1.39 4.41 -3.67
CA ASP A 17 1.08 5.74 -4.19
C ASP A 17 -0.11 6.33 -3.41
N ILE A 18 0.18 7.27 -2.51
CA ILE A 18 -0.84 7.94 -1.70
C ILE A 18 -1.71 8.93 -2.48
N GLN A 19 -1.36 9.26 -3.72
CA GLN A 19 -2.16 10.10 -4.63
C GLN A 19 -3.21 9.26 -5.37
N GLN A 20 -2.98 7.95 -5.53
CA GLN A 20 -3.88 7.03 -6.22
C GLN A 20 -4.83 6.34 -5.23
N VAL A 21 -6.12 6.67 -5.30
CA VAL A 21 -7.16 6.08 -4.43
C VAL A 21 -7.17 4.55 -4.52
N LEU A 22 -7.03 3.99 -5.73
CA LEU A 22 -6.97 2.53 -5.91
C LEU A 22 -5.77 1.89 -5.21
N SER A 23 -4.62 2.57 -5.19
CA SER A 23 -3.43 2.07 -4.49
C SER A 23 -3.65 2.08 -2.98
N LEU A 24 -4.19 3.17 -2.43
CA LEU A 24 -4.54 3.26 -1.02
C LEU A 24 -5.56 2.20 -0.60
N THR A 25 -6.66 2.04 -1.36
CA THR A 25 -7.69 1.04 -1.05
C THR A 25 -7.14 -0.39 -1.15
N TYR A 26 -6.26 -0.68 -2.10
CA TYR A 26 -5.62 -2.00 -2.23
C TYR A 26 -4.69 -2.30 -1.04
N TRP A 27 -3.74 -1.39 -0.77
CA TRP A 27 -2.74 -1.59 0.28
C TRP A 27 -3.34 -1.53 1.69
N SER A 28 -4.34 -0.68 1.93
CA SER A 28 -5.05 -0.62 3.21
C SER A 28 -5.72 -1.96 3.54
N ARG A 29 -6.40 -2.56 2.56
CA ARG A 29 -6.95 -3.92 2.70
C ARG A 29 -5.87 -4.99 2.89
N ARG A 30 -4.73 -4.87 2.19
CA ARG A 30 -3.61 -5.81 2.29
C ARG A 30 -2.94 -5.80 3.66
N PHE A 31 -2.76 -4.61 4.24
CA PHE A 31 -2.16 -4.39 5.56
C PHE A 31 -3.17 -4.45 6.71
N GLY A 32 -4.47 -4.47 6.42
CA GLY A 32 -5.52 -4.43 7.44
C GLY A 32 -5.65 -3.08 8.15
N LEU A 33 -5.20 -2.00 7.49
CA LEU A 33 -5.24 -0.64 8.00
C LEU A 33 -6.39 0.16 7.37
N SER A 34 -6.75 1.29 7.97
CA SER A 34 -7.50 2.34 7.28
C SER A 34 -6.61 3.11 6.29
N GLU A 35 -7.23 3.77 5.30
CA GLU A 35 -6.49 4.62 4.34
C GLU A 35 -5.71 5.74 5.03
N ARG A 36 -6.20 6.23 6.17
CA ARG A 36 -5.53 7.25 6.97
C ARG A 36 -4.28 6.70 7.66
N GLU A 37 -4.41 5.55 8.33
CA GLU A 37 -3.27 4.88 8.96
C GLU A 37 -2.21 4.48 7.93
N LEU A 38 -2.63 4.07 6.74
CA LEU A 38 -1.71 3.78 5.64
C LEU A 38 -0.95 5.02 5.19
N LYS A 39 -1.63 6.17 5.08
CA LYS A 39 -0.97 7.44 4.75
C LYS A 39 0.02 7.86 5.83
N ASP A 40 -0.39 7.80 7.09
CA ASP A 40 0.47 8.13 8.22
C ASP A 40 1.71 7.22 8.26
N ALA A 41 1.55 5.92 7.98
CA ALA A 41 2.67 4.99 7.87
C ALA A 41 3.60 5.33 6.70
N VAL A 42 3.05 5.66 5.53
CA VAL A 42 3.83 6.09 4.36
C VAL A 42 4.57 7.41 4.64
N GLU A 43 3.96 8.35 5.35
CA GLU A 43 4.64 9.60 5.76
C GLU A 43 5.76 9.35 6.77
N ALA A 44 5.61 8.34 7.64
CA ALA A 44 6.61 8.01 8.67
C ALA A 44 7.85 7.27 8.12
N VAL A 45 7.65 6.29 7.23
CA VAL A 45 8.75 5.42 6.75
C VAL A 45 9.00 5.48 5.24
N GLY A 46 8.23 6.29 4.53
CA GLY A 46 8.27 6.40 3.07
C GLY A 46 7.28 5.47 2.37
N PRO A 47 7.09 5.63 1.05
CA PRO A 47 6.10 4.87 0.27
C PRO A 47 6.50 3.41 0.04
N GLU A 48 7.65 2.94 0.49
CA GLU A 48 8.07 1.56 0.26
C GLU A 48 7.15 0.58 1.01
N VAL A 49 6.54 -0.35 0.28
CA VAL A 49 5.66 -1.40 0.82
C VAL A 49 6.37 -2.23 1.89
N GLY A 50 7.67 -2.53 1.69
CA GLY A 50 8.49 -3.27 2.64
C GLY A 50 8.73 -2.49 3.94
N ALA A 51 9.02 -1.20 3.86
CA ALA A 51 9.17 -0.32 5.01
C ALA A 51 7.86 -0.17 5.78
N VAL A 52 6.75 0.12 5.07
CA VAL A 52 5.42 0.25 5.67
C VAL A 52 4.98 -1.05 6.33
N GLY A 53 5.18 -2.19 5.67
CA GLY A 53 4.86 -3.50 6.26
C GLY A 53 5.64 -3.78 7.55
N ARG A 54 6.94 -3.46 7.58
CA ARG A 54 7.74 -3.59 8.82
C ARG A 54 7.26 -2.64 9.91
N TYR A 55 6.93 -1.39 9.56
CA TYR A 55 6.41 -0.41 10.51
C TYR A 55 5.09 -0.88 11.14
N VAL A 56 4.15 -1.37 10.33
CA VAL A 56 2.88 -1.92 10.81
C VAL A 56 3.09 -3.13 11.72
N GLN A 57 4.01 -4.04 11.37
CA GLN A 57 4.36 -5.17 12.23
C GLN A 57 5.03 -4.78 13.55
N GLN A 58 5.68 -3.61 13.62
CA GLN A 58 6.28 -3.09 14.84
C GLN A 58 5.27 -2.34 15.74
N MET A 59 4.15 -1.89 15.18
CA MET A 59 3.08 -1.21 15.92
C MET A 59 2.06 -2.16 16.55
N ALA A 60 1.94 -3.39 16.03
CA ALA A 60 1.03 -4.44 16.52
C ALA A 60 1.65 -5.25 17.68
#